data_AF-A0A2S9GKD0-F1
#
_entry.id   AF-A0A2S9GKD0-F1
#
_cell.length_a   1.000
_cell.length_b   1.000
_cell.length_c   1.000
_cell.angle_alpha   90.00
_cell.angle_beta   90.00
_cell.angle_gamma   90.00
#
_symmetry.space_group_name_H-M   'P 1'
#
loop_
_entity.id
_entity.type
_entity.pdbx_description
1 polymer ?
#
loop_
_entity_poly.entity_id
_entity_poly.type
_entity_poly.pdbx_seq_one_letter_code
_entity_poly.pdbx_strand_id
1 'polypeptide(L)' 'MPGGPYALALGPDGAIWVTLVRSGEIARIAPSGELEIHPVHPQSKPSIIVKAPDGAMWFTRNGDDRIGRIAT' A
#
# COMPACT_ATOMS: atom_id res chain seq x y z
N MET A 1 11.94 9.17 -0.85
CA MET A 1 11.11 9.05 0.36
C MET A 1 11.77 8.03 1.29
N PRO A 2 12.03 8.37 2.57
CA PRO A 2 12.31 7.34 3.57
C PRO A 2 11.08 6.41 3.62
N GLY A 3 11.29 5.08 3.68
CA GLY A 3 10.21 4.09 3.65
C GLY A 3 10.38 2.96 2.63
N GLY A 4 11.12 3.19 1.54
CA GLY A 4 11.45 2.16 0.56
C GLY A 4 10.26 1.74 -0.30
N PRO A 5 9.85 2.55 -1.30
CA PRO A 5 8.83 2.15 -2.25
C PRO A 5 9.24 0.86 -2.97
N TYR A 6 8.30 -0.08 -3.12
CA TYR A 6 8.57 -1.40 -3.69
C TYR A 6 7.65 -1.74 -4.88
N ALA A 7 6.33 -1.79 -4.67
CA ALA A 7 5.36 -1.95 -5.74
C ALA A 7 4.32 -0.81 -5.72
N LEU A 8 3.64 -0.62 -6.85
CA LEU A 8 2.53 0.31 -6.98
C LEU A 8 1.39 -0.27 -7.80
N ALA A 9 0.17 0.23 -7.58
CA ALA A 9 -1.01 -0.08 -8.37
C ALA A 9 -1.99 1.11 -8.40
N LEU A 10 -2.82 1.17 -9.43
CA LEU A 10 -3.96 2.11 -9.46
C LEU A 10 -5.08 1.60 -8.55
N GLY A 11 -5.59 2.49 -7.70
CA GLY A 11 -6.73 2.24 -6.83
C GLY A 11 -8.08 2.42 -7.52
N PRO A 12 -9.17 1.91 -6.93
CA PRO A 12 -10.54 2.14 -7.40
C PRO A 12 -10.99 3.60 -7.27
N ASP A 13 -10.34 4.37 -6.39
CA ASP A 13 -10.52 5.80 -6.16
C ASP A 13 -9.74 6.69 -7.14
N GLY A 14 -9.03 6.09 -8.10
CA GLY A 14 -8.18 6.80 -9.07
C GLY A 14 -6.83 7.28 -8.51
N ALA A 15 -6.50 6.95 -7.26
CA ALA A 15 -5.19 7.26 -6.68
C ALA A 15 -4.14 6.20 -7.06
N ILE A 16 -2.85 6.56 -6.93
CA ILE A 16 -1.75 5.61 -6.98
C ILE A 16 -1.48 5.12 -5.55
N TRP A 17 -1.47 3.81 -5.37
CA TRP A 17 -1.17 3.16 -4.10
C TRP A 17 0.22 2.52 -4.17
N VAL A 18 1.07 2.76 -3.19
CA VAL A 18 2.48 2.33 -3.16
C VAL A 18 2.80 1.64 -1.85
N THR A 19 3.43 0.48 -1.89
CA THR A 19 3.93 -0.18 -0.67
C THR A 19 5.27 0.42 -0.24
N LEU A 20 5.42 0.76 1.04
CA LEU A 20 6.67 1.22 1.63
C LEU A 20 7.28 0.10 2.50
N VAL A 21 8.08 -0.75 1.87
CA VAL A 21 8.51 -2.06 2.42
C VAL A 21 9.40 -1.94 3.65
N ARG A 22 10.17 -0.84 3.79
CA ARG A 22 11.08 -0.63 4.92
C ARG A 22 10.39 0.00 6.13
N SER A 23 9.34 0.79 5.93
CA SER A 23 8.61 1.44 7.02
C SER A 23 7.36 0.68 7.46
N GLY A 24 6.87 -0.28 6.68
CA GLY A 24 5.67 -1.05 7.05
C GLY A 24 4.39 -0.25 6.84
N GLU A 25 4.34 0.54 5.76
CA GLU A 25 3.28 1.48 5.44
C GLU A 25 2.82 1.32 3.98
N ILE A 26 1.64 1.86 3.67
CA ILE A 26 1.13 2.05 2.32
C ILE A 26 0.94 3.55 2.09
N ALA A 27 1.47 4.07 0.99
CA ALA A 27 1.20 5.44 0.55
C ALA A 27 0.07 5.46 -0.47
N ARG A 28 -0.81 6.46 -0.37
CA ARG A 28 -1.86 6.77 -1.33
C ARG A 28 -1.61 8.18 -1.88
N ILE A 29 -1.54 8.30 -3.20
CA ILE A 29 -1.24 9.55 -3.89
C ILE A 29 -2.41 9.89 -4.82
N ALA A 30 -3.16 10.92 -4.48
CA ALA A 30 -4.28 11.39 -5.30
C ALA A 30 -3.77 12.03 -6.61
N PRO A 31 -4.62 12.13 -7.65
CA PRO A 31 -4.25 12.83 -8.89
C PRO A 31 -3.85 14.30 -8.70
N SER A 32 -4.35 14.95 -7.63
CA SER A 32 -3.96 16.30 -7.21
C SER A 32 -2.52 16.38 -6.68
N GLY A 33 -1.88 15.25 -6.41
CA GLY A 33 -0.58 15.14 -5.74
C GLY A 33 -0.66 15.06 -4.22
N GLU A 34 -1.86 15.06 -3.64
CA GLU A 34 -2.05 14.86 -2.20
C GLU A 34 -1.55 13.48 -1.79
N LEU A 35 -0.71 13.44 -0.75
CA LEU A 35 -0.09 12.23 -0.22
C LEU A 35 -0.68 11.89 1.15
N GLU A 36 -1.16 10.66 1.27
CA GLU A 36 -1.63 10.06 2.52
C GLU A 36 -0.80 8.81 2.84
N ILE A 37 -0.49 8.60 4.12
CA ILE A 37 0.28 7.45 4.60
C ILE A 37 -0.60 6.62 5.54
N HIS A 38 -0.69 5.32 5.24
CA HIS A 38 -1.43 4.34 6.03
C HIS A 38 -0.44 3.37 6.70
N PRO A 39 -0.25 3.45 8.02
CA PRO A 39 0.55 2.48 8.76
C PRO A 39 -0.11 1.10 8.71
N VAL A 40 0.71 0.05 8.51
CA VAL A 40 0.26 -1.35 8.59
C VAL A 40 0.81 -1.99 9.86
N HIS A 41 2.12 -2.18 9.89
CA HIS A 41 2.88 -2.70 11.03
C HIS A 41 4.38 -2.60 10.69
N PRO A 42 5.27 -2.16 11.61
CA PRO A 42 6.67 -1.88 11.28
C PRO A 42 7.43 -3.08 10.67
N GLN A 43 7.12 -4.31 11.12
CA GLN A 43 7.74 -5.54 10.62
C GLN A 43 7.00 -6.18 9.43
N SER A 44 5.88 -5.61 8.95
CA SER A 44 5.04 -6.29 7.93
C SER A 44 5.71 -6.44 6.56
N LYS A 45 6.61 -5.52 6.19
CA LYS A 45 7.24 -5.49 4.86
C LYS A 45 6.19 -5.65 3.73
N PRO A 46 5.24 -4.70 3.60
CA PRO A 46 4.24 -4.75 2.55
C PRO A 46 4.96 -4.76 1.20
N SER A 47 4.60 -5.70 0.32
CA SER A 47 5.35 -5.97 -0.90
C SER A 47 4.51 -5.78 -2.16
N ILE A 48 3.83 -6.81 -2.66
CA ILE A 48 3.00 -6.64 -3.86
C ILE A 48 1.62 -6.12 -3.46
N ILE A 49 1.09 -5.14 -4.19
CA ILE A 49 -0.22 -4.53 -3.99
C ILE A 49 -1.04 -4.58 -5.28
N VAL A 50 -2.32 -4.90 -5.17
CA VAL A 50 -3.26 -4.98 -6.30
C VAL A 50 -4.64 -4.46 -5.91
N LYS A 51 -5.37 -3.93 -6.89
CA LYS A 51 -6.81 -3.64 -6.75
C LYS A 51 -7.59 -4.95 -6.89
N ALA A 52 -8.49 -5.23 -5.96
CA ALA A 52 -9.38 -6.39 -6.04
C ALA A 52 -10.82 -6.01 -6.45
N PRO A 53 -11.64 -6.98 -6.90
CA PRO A 53 -13.03 -6.74 -7.30
C PRO A 53 -13.94 -6.23 -6.18
N ASP A 54 -13.56 -6.41 -4.91
CA ASP A 54 -14.32 -5.93 -3.75
C ASP A 54 -14.15 -4.43 -3.49
N GLY A 55 -13.43 -3.71 -4.36
CA GLY A 55 -13.19 -2.27 -4.23
C GLY A 55 -12.13 -1.91 -3.19
N ALA A 56 -11.35 -2.87 -2.70
CA ALA A 56 -10.22 -2.60 -1.80
C ALA A 56 -8.87 -2.85 -2.50
N MET A 57 -7.82 -2.33 -1.88
CA MET A 57 -6.44 -2.69 -2.21
C MET A 57 -6.00 -3.85 -1.32
N TRP A 58 -5.41 -4.86 -1.94
CA TRP A 58 -4.89 -6.06 -1.28
C TRP A 58 -3.39 -6.15 -1.48
N PHE A 59 -2.66 -6.58 -0.45
CA PHE A 59 -1.21 -6.66 -0.51
C PHE A 59 -0.62 -7.79 0.34
N THR A 60 0.55 -8.29 -0.05
CA THR A 60 1.28 -9.27 0.77
C THR A 60 2.11 -8.58 1.84
N ARG A 61 2.26 -9.23 3.00
CA ARG A 61 3.11 -8.80 4.10
C ARG A 61 4.18 -9.86 4.34
N ASN A 62 5.32 -9.68 3.68
CA ASN A 62 6.38 -10.69 3.63
C ASN A 62 7.22 -10.76 4.91
N GLY A 63 7.06 -9.80 5.83
CA GLY A 63 7.82 -9.77 7.08
C GLY A 63 7.11 -10.43 8.25
N ASP A 64 5.82 -10.76 8.10
CA ASP A 64 5.02 -11.39 9.15
C ASP A 64 3.97 -12.39 8.65
N ASP A 65 4.19 -12.93 7.44
CA ASP A 65 3.43 -14.04 6.83
C ASP A 65 1.91 -13.82 6.77
N ARG A 66 1.51 -12.62 6.34
CA ARG A 66 0.09 -12.22 6.27
C ARG A 66 -0.27 -11.58 4.93
N ILE A 67 -1.58 -11.43 4.72
CA ILE A 67 -2.17 -10.60 3.67
C ILE A 67 -2.81 -9.38 4.35
N GLY A 68 -2.62 -8.20 3.76
CA GLY A 68 -3.27 -6.97 4.16
C GLY A 68 -4.36 -6.56 3.17
N ARG A 69 -5.34 -5.82 3.70
CA ARG A 69 -6.43 -5.21 2.94
C ARG A 69 -6.63 -3.79 3.45
N ILE A 70 -6.78 -2.83 2.55
CA ILE A 70 -7.13 -1.45 2.87
C ILE A 70 -8.28 -1.01 1.97
N ALA A 71 -9.36 -0.53 2.59
CA ALA A 71 -10.48 0.06 1.86
C ALA A 71 -10.08 1.45 1.38
N THR A 72 -10.61 1.85 0.22
CA THR A 72 -10.45 3.18 -0.36
C THR A 72 -11.55 4.13 0.07
#